data_AF-A0A835BGV7-F1
#
_entry.id   AF-A0A835BGV7-F1
#
_cell.length_a   1.000
_cell.length_b   1.000
_cell.length_c   1.000
_cell.angle_alpha   90.00
_cell.angle_beta   90.00
_cell.angle_gamma   90.00
#
_symmetry.space_group_name_H-M   'P 1'
#
loop_
_entity.id
_entity.type
_entity.pdbx_description
1 polymer ?
#
loop_
_entity_poly.entity_id
_entity_poly.type
_entity_poly.pdbx_seq_one_letter_code
_entity_poly.pdbx_strand_id
1 'polypeptide(L)'
;MHGFVYGGKPPALGETVVVEAFLDPLCPDSRDTWPTLKEVVDHYGGRVSVVVHLFPLPSHSYAFIVCQAIHTVNKLNPSYVYPVLEKVFKYQIGSLRAVTGTPSFYVNGIPIDGSGSPVDYKRWISILDPLVSKM
;
A
#
# COMPACT_ATOMS: atom_id res chain seq x y z
N MET A 1 4.04 -4.18 21.55
CA MET A 1 3.82 -3.65 20.19
C MET A 1 4.84 -4.31 19.30
N HIS A 2 4.40 -5.04 18.26
CA HIS A 2 5.27 -5.93 17.46
C HIS A 2 5.63 -5.27 16.13
N GLY A 3 6.66 -4.44 16.12
CA GLY A 3 7.19 -3.86 14.90
C GLY A 3 8.15 -4.82 14.17
N PHE A 4 8.35 -4.58 12.88
CA PHE A 4 9.30 -5.33 12.05
C PHE A 4 10.60 -4.53 11.92
N VAL A 5 11.75 -5.16 12.15
CA VAL A 5 13.05 -4.47 12.05
C VAL A 5 13.51 -4.44 10.60
N TYR A 6 13.89 -3.28 10.08
CA TYR A 6 14.51 -3.09 8.76
C TYR A 6 15.95 -2.61 8.93
N GLY A 7 16.88 -3.45 8.47
CA GLY A 7 18.32 -3.23 8.57
C GLY A 7 18.83 -2.99 9.99
N GLY A 8 20.10 -2.63 10.08
CA GLY A 8 20.80 -2.42 11.34
C GLY A 8 20.83 -3.65 12.26
N LYS A 9 21.16 -3.41 13.54
CA LYS A 9 21.02 -4.44 14.59
C LYS A 9 19.61 -4.40 15.18
N PRO A 10 19.09 -5.52 15.71
CA PRO A 10 17.88 -5.47 16.52
C PRO A 10 18.01 -4.39 17.61
N PRO A 11 16.92 -3.66 17.93
CA PRO A 11 16.95 -2.63 18.96
C PRO A 11 17.58 -3.12 20.26
N ALA A 12 18.77 -2.62 20.59
CA ALA A 12 19.40 -2.78 21.89
C ALA A 12 19.63 -1.39 22.48
N LEU A 13 19.08 -1.16 23.68
CA LEU A 13 19.11 0.15 24.34
C LEU A 13 20.56 0.63 24.51
N GLY A 14 20.91 1.75 23.88
CA GLY A 14 22.24 2.37 23.98
C GLY A 14 23.25 1.96 22.89
N GLU A 15 22.92 1.02 22.00
CA GLU A 15 23.85 0.58 20.93
C GLU A 15 23.49 1.10 19.54
N THR A 16 22.20 1.31 19.28
CA THR A 16 21.68 1.73 17.97
C THR A 16 20.59 2.77 18.13
N VAL A 17 20.57 3.78 17.26
CA VAL A 17 19.44 4.70 17.14
C VAL A 17 18.30 3.97 16.44
N VAL A 18 17.10 4.01 17.02
CA VAL A 18 15.93 3.31 16.50
C VAL A 18 14.93 4.35 15.98
N VAL A 19 14.57 4.23 14.71
CA VAL A 19 13.51 5.02 14.07
C VAL A 19 12.24 4.19 14.04
N GLU A 20 11.22 4.56 14.82
CA GLU A 20 9.92 3.90 14.78
C GLU A 20 9.03 4.52 13.71
N ALA A 21 8.69 3.75 12.68
CA ALA A 21 7.88 4.20 11.55
C ALA A 21 6.50 3.53 11.58
N PHE A 22 5.45 4.32 11.78
CA PHE A 22 4.06 3.85 11.72
C PHE A 22 3.53 4.02 10.30
N LEU A 23 3.39 2.93 9.56
CA LEU A 23 3.06 2.95 8.13
C LEU A 23 1.73 2.25 7.86
N ASP A 24 0.90 2.87 7.02
CA ASP A 24 -0.26 2.20 6.44
C ASP A 24 0.12 1.63 5.07
N PRO A 25 0.07 0.29 4.86
CA PRO A 25 0.40 -0.34 3.60
C PRO A 25 -0.38 0.17 2.38
N LEU A 26 -1.55 0.80 2.57
CA LEU A 26 -2.40 1.32 1.49
C LEU A 26 -2.30 2.85 1.29
N CYS A 27 -1.55 3.54 2.16
CA CYS A 27 -1.34 4.97 2.04
C CYS A 27 -0.26 5.29 0.99
N PRO A 28 -0.52 6.21 0.03
CA PRO A 28 0.49 6.68 -0.91
C PRO A 28 1.69 7.34 -0.22
N ASP A 29 1.47 8.15 0.82
CA ASP A 29 2.57 8.83 1.52
C ASP A 29 3.47 7.84 2.27
N SER A 30 2.89 6.77 2.83
CA SER A 30 3.68 5.68 3.45
C SER A 30 4.53 4.93 2.41
N ARG A 31 3.99 4.70 1.20
CA ARG A 31 4.75 4.15 0.08
C ARG A 31 5.91 5.07 -0.30
N ASP A 32 5.63 6.37 -0.46
CA ASP A 32 6.61 7.33 -0.98
C ASP A 32 7.69 7.65 0.06
N THR A 33 7.39 7.51 1.35
CA THR A 33 8.38 7.62 2.44
C THR A 33 9.32 6.41 2.51
N TRP A 34 8.88 5.23 2.06
CA TRP A 34 9.63 3.98 2.23
C TRP A 34 11.03 3.99 1.61
N PRO A 35 11.25 4.44 0.35
CA PRO A 35 12.59 4.56 -0.23
C PRO A 35 13.55 5.39 0.62
N THR A 36 13.11 6.54 1.12
CA THR A 36 13.93 7.44 1.96
C THR A 36 14.36 6.77 3.26
N LEU A 37 13.47 6.00 3.90
CA LEU A 37 13.84 5.24 5.11
C LEU A 37 14.91 4.18 4.83
N LYS A 38 14.87 3.54 3.66
CA LYS A 38 15.91 2.60 3.24
C LYS A 38 17.26 3.29 3.06
N GLU A 39 17.27 4.44 2.37
CA GLU A 39 18.48 5.24 2.17
C GLU A 39 19.11 5.69 3.50
N VAL A 40 18.29 6.04 4.50
CA VAL A 40 18.78 6.38 5.86
C VAL A 40 19.50 5.18 6.49
N VAL A 41 18.90 3.99 6.43
CA VAL A 41 19.52 2.78 6.98
C VAL A 41 20.80 2.42 6.24
N ASP A 42 20.82 2.55 4.91
CA ASP A 42 22.00 2.32 4.08
C ASP A 42 23.14 3.29 4.41
N HIS A 43 22.82 4.58 4.60
CA HIS A 43 23.81 5.62 4.91
C HIS A 43 24.46 5.44 6.30
N TYR A 44 23.67 5.13 7.32
CA TYR A 44 24.18 5.01 8.69
C TYR A 44 24.67 3.59 9.03
N GLY A 45 24.28 2.58 8.25
CA GLY A 45 24.63 1.17 8.44
C GLY A 45 24.12 0.65 9.79
N GLY A 46 24.94 -0.15 10.48
CA GLY A 46 24.59 -0.76 11.76
C GLY A 46 24.29 0.19 12.93
N ARG A 47 24.39 1.51 12.73
CA ARG A 47 24.14 2.54 13.76
C ARG A 47 22.68 2.96 13.84
N VAL A 48 21.90 2.76 12.77
CA VAL A 48 20.48 3.11 12.71
C VAL A 48 19.69 1.89 12.27
N SER A 49 18.59 1.63 12.97
CA SER A 49 17.61 0.60 12.60
C SER A 49 16.25 1.24 12.49
N VAL A 50 15.46 0.85 11.49
CA VAL A 50 14.06 1.26 11.38
C VAL A 50 13.19 0.13 11.91
N VAL A 51 12.21 0.45 12.75
CA VAL A 51 11.18 -0.48 13.22
C VAL A 51 9.84 -0.05 12.61
N VAL A 52 9.33 -0.85 11.68
CA VAL A 52 8.05 -0.58 11.02
C VAL A 52 6.90 -1.17 11.83
N HIS A 53 6.00 -0.30 12.28
CA HIS A 53 4.73 -0.66 12.90
C HIS A 53 3.63 -0.46 11.87
N LEU A 54 2.87 -1.50 11.53
CA LEU A 54 1.75 -1.33 10.61
C LEU A 54 0.57 -0.69 11.31
N PHE A 55 0.11 0.43 10.78
CA PHE A 55 -0.96 1.24 11.36
C PHE A 55 -2.07 1.45 10.33
N PRO A 56 -3.17 0.68 10.39
CA PRO A 56 -4.25 0.80 9.42
C PRO A 56 -5.06 2.06 9.67
N LEU A 57 -5.07 3.00 8.72
CA LEU A 57 -5.91 4.20 8.81
C LEU A 57 -7.37 3.82 8.55
N PRO A 58 -8.34 4.28 9.37
CA PRO A 58 -9.76 3.93 9.19
C PRO A 58 -10.35 4.31 7.83
N SER A 59 -9.79 5.32 7.17
CA SER A 59 -10.20 5.79 5.84
C SER A 59 -9.73 4.91 4.69
N HIS A 60 -8.79 3.99 4.91
CA HIS A 60 -8.28 3.09 3.88
C HIS A 60 -8.98 1.73 3.98
N SER A 61 -9.92 1.50 3.06
CA SER A 61 -10.59 0.21 2.89
C SER A 61 -9.55 -0.90 2.83
N TYR A 62 -9.77 -1.97 3.62
CA TYR A 62 -8.90 -3.14 3.71
C TYR A 62 -7.55 -2.96 4.41
N ALA A 63 -7.19 -1.75 4.90
CA ALA A 63 -5.91 -1.54 5.57
C ALA A 63 -5.70 -2.51 6.74
N PHE A 64 -6.74 -2.76 7.54
CA PHE A 64 -6.70 -3.72 8.64
C PHE A 64 -6.40 -5.15 8.16
N ILE A 65 -7.05 -5.61 7.08
CA ILE A 65 -6.86 -6.95 6.51
C ILE A 65 -5.43 -7.10 5.97
N VAL A 66 -4.91 -6.09 5.27
CA VAL A 66 -3.55 -6.09 4.75
C VAL A 66 -2.52 -6.09 5.88
N CYS A 67 -2.74 -5.29 6.93
CA CYS A 67 -1.90 -5.31 8.13
C CYS A 67 -1.86 -6.70 8.79
N GLN A 68 -3.02 -7.37 8.92
CA GLN A 68 -3.09 -8.74 9.46
C GLN A 68 -2.37 -9.75 8.56
N ALA A 69 -2.52 -9.64 7.24
CA ALA A 69 -1.85 -10.52 6.29
C ALA A 69 -0.32 -10.43 6.43
N ILE A 70 0.23 -9.22 6.51
CA ILE A 70 1.68 -9.01 6.68
C ILE A 70 2.16 -9.52 8.05
N HIS A 71 1.38 -9.33 9.13
CA HIS A 71 1.70 -9.93 10.43
C HIS A 71 1.68 -11.47 10.39
N THR A 72 0.78 -12.05 9.63
CA THR A 72 0.74 -13.52 9.42
C THR A 72 1.97 -13.98 8.66
N VAL A 73 2.38 -13.26 7.62
CA VAL A 73 3.64 -13.52 6.90
C VAL A 73 4.83 -13.48 7.86
N ASN A 74 4.90 -12.49 8.77
CA ASN A 74 5.96 -12.43 9.77
C ASN A 74 6.00 -13.68 10.67
N LYS A 75 4.83 -14.19 11.08
CA LYS A 75 4.75 -15.42 11.89
C LYS A 75 5.20 -16.67 11.12
N LEU A 76 4.95 -16.72 9.82
CA LEU A 76 5.31 -17.85 8.97
C LEU A 76 6.79 -17.81 8.57
N ASN A 77 7.24 -16.67 8.08
CA ASN A 77 8.63 -16.43 7.70
C ASN A 77 8.91 -14.91 7.66
N PRO A 78 9.65 -14.38 8.65
CA PRO A 78 9.99 -12.96 8.76
C PRO A 78 10.70 -12.37 7.54
N SER A 79 11.45 -13.17 6.77
CA SER A 79 12.18 -12.69 5.59
C SER A 79 11.26 -12.17 4.47
N TYR A 80 9.98 -12.56 4.47
CA TYR A 80 9.02 -12.13 3.46
C TYR A 80 8.22 -10.86 3.83
N VAL A 81 8.40 -10.30 5.03
CA VAL A 81 7.64 -9.11 5.47
C VAL A 81 7.83 -7.93 4.51
N TYR A 82 9.07 -7.52 4.26
CA TYR A 82 9.36 -6.40 3.35
C TYR A 82 9.08 -6.71 1.89
N PRO A 83 9.42 -7.90 1.35
CA PRO A 83 8.99 -8.27 0.00
C PRO A 83 7.47 -8.18 -0.23
N VAL A 84 6.67 -8.56 0.78
CA VAL A 84 5.21 -8.43 0.70
C VAL A 84 4.77 -6.97 0.84
N LEU A 85 5.29 -6.23 1.82
CA LEU A 85 5.00 -4.81 2.00
C LEU A 85 5.30 -4.00 0.73
N GLU A 86 6.45 -4.23 0.11
CA GLU A 86 6.88 -3.56 -1.12
C GLU A 86 6.00 -3.94 -2.33
N LYS A 87 5.50 -5.18 -2.40
CA LYS A 87 4.50 -5.56 -3.40
C LYS A 87 3.18 -4.83 -3.17
N VAL A 88 2.71 -4.73 -1.93
CA VAL A 88 1.50 -3.97 -1.61
C VAL A 88 1.66 -2.52 -2.05
N PHE A 89 2.75 -1.87 -1.65
CA PHE A 89 3.13 -0.53 -2.07
C PHE A 89 3.18 -0.35 -3.60
N LYS A 90 3.77 -1.31 -4.33
CA LYS A 90 3.84 -1.29 -5.80
C LYS A 90 2.46 -1.35 -6.47
N TYR A 91 1.51 -2.09 -5.91
CA TYR A 91 0.21 -2.36 -6.51
C TYR A 91 -0.94 -1.56 -5.90
N GLN A 92 -0.69 -0.44 -5.22
CA GLN A 92 -1.70 0.52 -4.70
C GLN A 92 -2.55 1.21 -5.79
N ILE A 93 -2.76 0.61 -6.97
CA ILE A 93 -3.35 1.20 -8.18
C ILE A 93 -4.80 1.67 -7.98
N GLY A 94 -5.57 1.03 -7.09
CA GLY A 94 -6.94 1.43 -6.78
C GLY A 94 -7.03 2.78 -6.06
N SER A 95 -6.19 2.99 -5.04
CA SER A 95 -6.18 4.22 -4.23
C SER A 95 -5.72 5.44 -5.05
N LEU A 96 -4.71 5.28 -5.91
CA LEU A 96 -4.24 6.33 -6.82
C LEU A 96 -5.29 6.79 -7.85
N ARG A 97 -6.32 5.98 -8.12
CA ARG A 97 -7.43 6.30 -9.01
C ARG A 97 -8.74 6.60 -8.26
N ALA A 98 -8.67 6.83 -6.95
CA ALA A 98 -9.82 7.06 -6.07
C ALA A 98 -10.86 5.92 -6.11
N VAL A 99 -10.44 4.69 -6.40
CA VAL A 99 -11.30 3.50 -6.39
C VAL A 99 -11.43 2.98 -4.96
N THR A 100 -12.62 3.15 -4.38
CA THR A 100 -12.94 2.71 -3.01
C THR A 100 -13.72 1.38 -2.96
N GLY A 101 -14.14 0.83 -4.10
CA GLY A 101 -14.87 -0.44 -4.22
C GLY A 101 -14.86 -1.06 -5.63
N THR A 102 -15.25 -2.34 -5.76
CA THR A 102 -15.28 -3.08 -7.04
C THR A 102 -16.67 -3.67 -7.34
N PRO A 103 -17.09 -3.75 -8.61
CA PRO A 103 -16.37 -3.30 -9.80
C PRO A 103 -16.51 -1.78 -10.02
N SER A 104 -15.41 -1.08 -10.37
CA SER A 104 -15.43 0.36 -10.68
C SER A 104 -14.80 0.61 -12.04
N PHE A 105 -15.40 1.52 -12.83
CA PHE A 105 -15.09 1.69 -14.24
C PHE A 105 -14.96 3.17 -14.62
N TYR A 106 -14.01 3.47 -15.51
CA TYR A 106 -13.73 4.82 -16.01
C TYR A 106 -13.57 4.79 -17.53
N VAL A 107 -14.10 5.79 -18.23
CA VAL A 107 -13.94 5.98 -19.67
C VAL A 107 -13.25 7.34 -19.88
N ASN A 108 -12.09 7.34 -20.52
CA ASN A 108 -11.23 8.54 -20.69
C ASN A 108 -10.94 9.29 -19.38
N GLY A 109 -10.79 8.56 -18.27
CA GLY A 109 -10.53 9.13 -16.94
C GLY A 109 -11.78 9.63 -16.20
N ILE A 110 -12.96 9.59 -16.83
CA ILE A 110 -14.24 9.96 -16.21
C ILE A 110 -14.92 8.71 -15.64
N PRO A 111 -15.33 8.68 -14.35
CA PRO A 111 -16.05 7.54 -13.78
C PRO A 111 -17.42 7.39 -14.45
N ILE A 112 -17.84 6.15 -14.72
CA ILE A 112 -19.19 5.87 -15.26
C ILE A 112 -20.19 5.67 -14.11
N ASP A 113 -21.41 6.17 -14.30
CA ASP A 113 -22.51 6.00 -13.36
C ASP A 113 -22.91 4.52 -13.23
N GLY A 114 -23.03 4.02 -11.99
CA GLY A 114 -23.16 2.59 -11.67
C GLY A 114 -21.86 1.88 -11.23
N SER A 115 -20.79 2.63 -11.02
CA SER A 115 -19.54 2.13 -10.39
C SER A 115 -19.85 1.52 -9.02
N GLY A 116 -19.63 0.20 -8.88
CA GLY A 116 -19.95 -0.60 -7.70
C GLY A 116 -20.91 -1.77 -7.96
N SER A 117 -21.42 -1.94 -9.18
CA SER A 117 -22.30 -3.05 -9.58
C SER A 117 -21.99 -3.57 -11.00
N PRO A 118 -22.36 -4.81 -11.36
CA PRO A 118 -22.19 -5.32 -12.71
C PRO A 118 -22.89 -4.44 -13.73
N VAL A 119 -22.13 -3.91 -14.70
CA VAL A 119 -22.65 -3.09 -15.80
C VAL A 119 -22.93 -4.01 -16.99
N ASP A 120 -24.17 -4.01 -17.48
CA ASP A 120 -24.58 -4.87 -18.60
C ASP A 120 -24.10 -4.36 -19.97
N TYR A 121 -24.22 -5.22 -20.98
CA TYR A 121 -23.77 -4.93 -22.35
C TYR A 121 -24.45 -3.69 -22.95
N LYS A 122 -25.76 -3.52 -22.73
CA LYS A 122 -26.50 -2.39 -23.30
C LYS A 122 -25.99 -1.07 -22.76
N ARG A 123 -25.68 -1.04 -21.46
CA ARG A 123 -25.10 0.14 -20.81
C ARG A 123 -23.72 0.47 -21.36
N TRP A 124 -22.85 -0.53 -21.56
CA TRP A 124 -21.53 -0.32 -22.17
C TRP A 124 -21.60 0.31 -23.56
N ILE A 125 -22.46 -0.23 -24.43
CA ILE A 125 -22.63 0.28 -25.79
C ILE A 125 -23.12 1.73 -25.79
N SER A 126 -24.12 2.06 -24.96
CA SER A 126 -24.60 3.44 -24.84
C SER A 126 -23.54 4.46 -24.41
N ILE A 127 -22.51 4.03 -23.66
CA ILE A 127 -21.42 4.88 -23.19
C ILE A 127 -20.36 5.07 -24.28
N LEU A 128 -20.05 4.01 -25.04
CA LEU A 128 -18.94 4.01 -26.00
C LEU A 128 -19.33 4.54 -27.39
N ASP A 129 -20.53 4.23 -27.89
CA ASP A 129 -20.97 4.62 -29.25
C ASP A 129 -20.86 6.13 -29.53
N PRO A 130 -21.26 7.04 -28.62
CA PRO A 130 -21.14 8.49 -28.85
C PRO A 130 -19.70 9.01 -28.86
N LEU A 131 -18.75 8.26 -28.31
CA LEU A 131 -17.34 8.62 -28.25
C LEU A 131 -16.60 8.12 -29.50
N VAL A 132 -16.96 6.92 -29.97
CA VAL A 132 -16.39 6.32 -31.18
C VAL A 132 -16.89 7.02 -32.44
N SER A 133 -18.15 7.44 -32.47
CA SER A 133 -18.73 8.18 -33.61
C SER A 133 -18.23 9.62 -33.77
N LYS A 134 -17.48 10.13 -32.79
CA LYS A 134 -16.85 11.47 -32.82
C LYS A 134 -15.36 11.43 -33.17
N MET A 135 -14.82 10.24 -33.45
CA MET A 135 -13.48 10.07 -34.02
C MET A 135 -13.50 10.11 -35.54
#